data_AF-A0A436RU85-F1
#
_entry.id   AF-A0A436RU85-F1
#
_cell.length_a   1.000
_cell.length_b   1.000
_cell.length_c   1.000
_cell.angle_alpha   90.00
_cell.angle_beta   90.00
_cell.angle_gamma   90.00
#
_symmetry.space_group_name_H-M   'P 1'
#
loop_
_entity.id
_entity.type
_entity.pdbx_description
1 polymer ?
#
loop_
_entity_poly.entity_id
_entity_poly.type
_entity_poly.pdbx_seq_one_letter_code
_entity_poly.pdbx_strand_id
1 'polypeptide(L)'
;LYNGGSGNAGEIGRALLSPAGPGSTPLEHRASLASLYQHLGLDPAERGLYEKLGALALAQDARVMSWVERAASDLRWSVHLIETIFDPQTVILTSTAPEALARLLHQAMHPLLPSIADQPARRLPRLQLGTTDPWAIAVGAAAEPISRAFDPRFSAILKAG
;
A
#
# COMPACT_ATOMS: atom_id res chain seq x y z
N LEU A 1 0.96 -4.89 17.13
CA LEU A 1 1.84 -4.22 16.14
C LEU A 1 3.28 -4.68 16.32
N TYR A 2 4.04 -4.84 15.23
CA TYR A 2 5.48 -5.11 15.25
C TYR A 2 6.24 -3.86 14.79
N ASN A 3 7.01 -3.25 15.69
CA ASN A 3 7.60 -1.92 15.45
C ASN A 3 9.11 -1.97 15.09
N GLY A 4 9.74 -3.15 15.16
CA GLY A 4 11.18 -3.30 14.94
C GLY A 4 12.06 -2.66 16.03
N GLY A 5 13.38 -2.80 15.92
CA GLY A 5 14.35 -2.38 16.94
C GLY A 5 14.45 -0.87 17.18
N SER A 6 13.96 -0.05 16.24
CA SER A 6 13.98 1.42 16.34
C SER A 6 12.63 2.06 15.98
N GLY A 7 11.54 1.29 15.96
CA GLY A 7 10.21 1.83 15.63
C GLY A 7 9.89 1.98 14.14
N ASN A 8 10.81 1.62 13.25
CA ASN A 8 10.69 1.87 11.80
C ASN A 8 10.25 0.64 10.98
N ALA A 9 9.78 -0.44 11.63
CA ALA A 9 9.31 -1.60 10.87
C ALA A 9 8.06 -1.25 10.06
N GLY A 10 8.01 -1.72 8.82
CA GLY A 10 6.85 -1.52 7.93
C GLY A 10 6.95 -0.33 6.97
N GLU A 11 8.08 0.39 6.95
CA GLU A 11 8.36 1.47 5.99
C GLU A 11 8.63 0.94 4.56
N ILE A 12 7.68 0.20 3.99
CA ILE A 12 7.79 -0.43 2.66
C ILE A 12 7.94 0.62 1.54
N GLY A 13 7.39 1.83 1.72
CA GLY A 13 7.55 2.95 0.78
C GLY A 13 9.01 3.37 0.56
N ARG A 14 9.89 3.07 1.53
CA ARG A 14 11.34 3.33 1.46
C ARG A 14 12.11 2.28 0.67
N ALA A 15 11.49 1.15 0.32
CA ALA A 15 12.14 0.09 -0.43
C ALA A 15 12.54 0.56 -1.85
N LEU A 16 13.72 0.13 -2.30
CA LEU A 16 14.25 0.44 -3.62
C LEU A 16 13.97 -0.73 -4.57
N LEU A 17 12.90 -0.65 -5.37
CA LEU A 17 12.37 -1.81 -6.11
C LEU A 17 12.73 -1.89 -7.61
N SER A 18 13.45 -0.91 -8.20
CA SER A 18 14.06 -1.06 -9.56
C SER A 18 14.83 0.17 -10.08
N PRO A 19 15.77 0.01 -11.03
CA PRO A 19 16.87 -0.96 -11.03
C PRO A 19 18.03 -0.43 -10.16
N ALA A 20 18.96 -1.32 -9.80
CA ALA A 20 20.16 -0.96 -9.06
C ALA A 20 21.08 -0.06 -9.92
N GLY A 21 21.40 1.13 -9.40
CA GLY A 21 22.27 2.09 -10.08
C GLY A 21 21.97 3.54 -9.65
N PRO A 22 22.71 4.52 -10.20
CA PRO A 22 22.42 5.94 -10.01
C PRO A 22 21.02 6.23 -10.58
N GLY A 23 20.04 6.44 -9.71
CA GLY A 23 18.63 6.62 -10.10
C GLY A 23 17.63 5.71 -9.40
N SER A 24 18.06 4.82 -8.49
CA SER A 24 17.13 4.08 -7.64
C SER A 24 16.36 5.05 -6.74
N THR A 25 15.05 5.13 -6.92
CA THR A 25 14.17 5.94 -6.06
C THR A 25 13.33 5.04 -5.17
N PRO A 26 13.05 5.48 -3.92
CA PRO A 26 12.08 4.84 -3.06
C PRO A 26 10.73 4.60 -3.77
N LEU A 27 10.09 3.48 -3.45
CA LEU A 27 8.76 3.12 -3.94
C LEU A 27 7.75 4.27 -3.81
N GLU A 28 7.79 5.02 -2.70
CA GLU A 28 6.87 6.15 -2.45
C GLU A 28 6.96 7.25 -3.52
N HIS A 29 8.09 7.41 -4.20
CA HIS A 29 8.21 8.37 -5.31
C HIS A 29 7.65 7.85 -6.63
N ARG A 30 7.28 6.56 -6.69
CA ARG A 30 6.82 5.89 -7.90
C ARG A 30 5.35 5.51 -7.79
N ALA A 31 4.92 5.00 -6.64
CA ALA A 31 3.58 4.50 -6.38
C ALA A 31 2.92 5.18 -5.16
N SER A 32 2.77 6.51 -5.21
CA SER A 32 2.02 7.28 -4.21
C SER A 32 1.07 8.28 -4.88
N LEU A 33 0.10 8.80 -4.12
CA LEU A 33 -0.74 9.90 -4.62
C LEU A 33 0.10 11.13 -5.02
N ALA A 34 1.20 11.40 -4.32
CA ALA A 34 2.11 12.47 -4.70
C ALA A 34 2.77 12.23 -6.07
N SER A 35 3.20 11.00 -6.37
CA SER A 35 3.75 10.67 -7.69
C SER A 35 2.69 10.75 -8.79
N LEU A 36 1.43 10.44 -8.48
CA LEU A 36 0.31 10.63 -9.39
C LEU A 36 0.03 12.10 -9.69
N TYR A 37 -0.01 12.94 -8.66
CA TYR A 37 -0.23 14.38 -8.83
C TYR A 37 0.87 15.00 -9.70
N GLN A 38 2.13 14.65 -9.43
CA GLN A 38 3.26 15.05 -10.26
C GLN A 38 3.11 14.57 -11.71
N HIS A 39 2.71 13.31 -11.92
CA HIS A 39 2.51 12.77 -13.26
C HIS A 39 1.40 13.49 -14.04
N LEU A 40 0.33 13.90 -13.36
CA LEU A 40 -0.80 14.60 -13.97
C LEU A 40 -0.62 16.12 -14.05
N GLY A 41 0.45 16.66 -13.44
CA GLY A 41 0.65 18.11 -13.31
C GLY A 41 -0.41 18.78 -12.43
N LEU A 42 -0.92 18.07 -11.43
CA LEU A 42 -1.94 18.58 -10.50
C LEU A 42 -1.30 19.19 -9.25
N ASP A 43 -1.90 20.26 -8.76
CA ASP A 43 -1.52 20.87 -7.49
C ASP A 43 -2.21 20.11 -6.34
N PRO A 44 -1.46 19.53 -5.38
CA PRO A 44 -2.04 18.89 -4.20
C PRO A 44 -2.92 19.82 -3.35
N ALA A 45 -2.75 21.15 -3.47
CA ALA A 45 -3.57 22.16 -2.80
C ALA A 45 -4.82 22.57 -3.59
N GLU A 46 -5.07 21.97 -4.77
CA GLU A 46 -6.25 22.26 -5.59
C GLU A 46 -7.54 21.87 -4.84
N ARG A 47 -8.49 22.81 -4.72
CA ARG A 47 -9.83 22.51 -4.17
C ARG A 47 -10.59 21.57 -5.12
N GLY A 48 -11.16 20.49 -4.57
CA GLY A 48 -11.89 19.49 -5.35
C GLY A 48 -10.99 18.45 -6.05
N LEU A 49 -9.71 18.37 -5.68
CA LEU A 49 -8.76 17.41 -6.26
C LEU A 49 -9.23 15.97 -6.14
N TYR A 50 -9.86 15.60 -5.01
CA TYR A 50 -10.37 14.25 -4.78
C TYR A 50 -11.45 13.86 -5.78
N GLU A 51 -12.46 14.71 -5.97
CA GLU A 51 -13.57 14.52 -6.90
C GLU A 51 -13.07 14.53 -8.35
N LYS A 52 -12.17 15.46 -8.68
CA LYS A 52 -11.52 15.54 -9.99
C LYS A 52 -10.78 14.25 -10.32
N LEU A 53 -10.00 13.74 -9.36
CA LEU A 53 -9.25 12.49 -9.55
C LEU A 53 -10.20 11.28 -9.68
N GLY A 54 -11.26 11.25 -8.89
CA GLY A 54 -12.32 10.24 -9.00
C GLY A 54 -12.96 10.24 -10.39
N ALA A 55 -13.28 11.42 -10.93
CA ALA A 55 -13.84 11.57 -12.27
C ALA A 55 -12.86 11.12 -13.37
N LEU A 56 -11.58 11.50 -13.28
CA LEU A 56 -10.54 11.06 -14.21
C LEU A 56 -10.34 9.54 -14.18
N ALA A 57 -10.39 8.94 -13.00
CA ALA A 57 -10.31 7.49 -12.83
C ALA A 57 -11.54 6.77 -13.42
N LEU A 58 -12.76 7.25 -13.14
CA LEU A 58 -13.99 6.71 -13.73
C LEU A 58 -14.01 6.80 -15.26
N ALA A 59 -13.47 7.90 -15.81
CA ALA A 59 -13.32 8.09 -17.24
C ALA A 59 -12.15 7.30 -17.85
N GLN A 60 -11.36 6.60 -17.02
CA GLN A 60 -10.13 5.92 -17.43
C GLN A 60 -9.21 6.83 -18.28
N ASP A 61 -9.01 8.08 -17.83
CA ASP A 61 -8.12 9.04 -18.51
C ASP A 61 -6.75 8.39 -18.79
N ALA A 62 -6.27 8.53 -20.04
CA ALA A 62 -5.08 7.83 -20.50
C ALA A 62 -3.83 8.11 -19.64
N ARG A 63 -3.71 9.31 -19.06
CA ARG A 63 -2.59 9.68 -18.19
C ARG A 63 -2.70 8.98 -16.83
N VAL A 64 -3.92 8.90 -16.28
CA VAL A 64 -4.20 8.12 -15.06
C VAL A 64 -3.85 6.66 -15.31
N MET A 65 -4.33 6.08 -16.42
CA MET A 65 -4.07 4.68 -16.75
C MET A 65 -2.58 4.40 -16.94
N SER A 66 -1.83 5.27 -17.64
CA SER A 66 -0.37 5.05 -17.78
C SER A 66 0.37 5.15 -16.45
N TRP A 67 -0.11 5.97 -15.51
CA TRP A 67 0.44 5.97 -14.15
C TRP A 67 0.06 4.71 -13.38
N VAL A 68 -1.20 4.28 -13.45
CA VAL A 68 -1.70 3.07 -12.80
C VAL A 68 -0.89 1.85 -13.22
N GLU A 69 -0.61 1.69 -14.51
CA GLU A 69 0.21 0.57 -15.02
C GLU A 69 1.61 0.56 -14.43
N ARG A 70 2.29 1.71 -14.39
CA ARG A 70 3.64 1.84 -13.81
C ARG A 70 3.63 1.58 -12.30
N ALA A 71 2.72 2.22 -11.58
CA ALA A 71 2.59 2.06 -10.13
C ALA A 71 2.23 0.62 -9.76
N ALA A 72 1.31 -0.02 -10.49
CA ALA A 72 0.92 -1.41 -10.26
C ALA A 72 2.11 -2.37 -10.43
N SER A 73 2.99 -2.11 -11.39
CA SER A 73 4.22 -2.91 -11.55
C SER A 73 5.12 -2.86 -10.30
N ASP A 74 5.30 -1.69 -9.71
CA ASP A 74 6.12 -1.51 -8.50
C ASP A 74 5.43 -2.05 -7.25
N LEU A 75 4.11 -1.91 -7.15
CA LEU A 75 3.32 -2.46 -6.05
C LEU A 75 3.29 -3.99 -6.08
N ARG A 76 3.29 -4.63 -7.27
CA ARG A 76 3.42 -6.09 -7.38
C ARG A 76 4.73 -6.59 -6.77
N TRP A 77 5.84 -5.89 -7.00
CA TRP A 77 7.12 -6.19 -6.35
C TRP A 77 7.05 -6.04 -4.84
N SER A 78 6.33 -5.02 -4.36
CA SER A 78 6.11 -4.79 -2.93
C SER A 78 5.34 -5.96 -2.29
N VAL A 79 4.29 -6.44 -2.95
CA VAL A 79 3.53 -7.63 -2.49
C VAL A 79 4.45 -8.86 -2.44
N HIS A 80 5.22 -9.11 -3.50
CA HIS A 80 6.17 -10.22 -3.52
C HIS A 80 7.20 -10.15 -2.38
N LEU A 81 7.74 -8.95 -2.10
CA LEU A 81 8.67 -8.72 -1.01
C LEU A 81 8.03 -9.02 0.36
N ILE A 82 6.83 -8.51 0.59
CA ILE A 82 6.07 -8.73 1.82
C ILE A 82 5.79 -10.23 2.01
N GLU A 83 5.35 -10.91 0.96
CA GLU A 83 5.11 -12.36 0.99
C GLU A 83 6.37 -13.16 1.28
N THR A 84 7.51 -12.75 0.71
CA THR A 84 8.79 -13.42 0.91
C THR A 84 9.32 -13.28 2.33
N ILE A 85 9.14 -12.10 2.95
CA ILE A 85 9.68 -11.81 4.29
C ILE A 85 8.74 -12.32 5.39
N PHE A 86 7.43 -12.20 5.20
CA PHE A 86 6.46 -12.41 6.29
C PHE A 86 5.52 -13.59 6.09
N ASP A 87 5.42 -14.16 4.89
CA ASP A 87 4.43 -15.21 4.52
C ASP A 87 3.02 -14.95 5.11
N PRO A 88 2.39 -13.80 4.82
CA PRO A 88 1.11 -13.46 5.41
C PRO A 88 -0.06 -14.21 4.74
N GLN A 89 -1.16 -14.30 5.48
CA GLN A 89 -2.42 -14.83 4.93
C GLN A 89 -3.02 -13.97 3.81
N THR A 90 -2.78 -12.66 3.83
CA THR A 90 -3.20 -11.70 2.80
C THR A 90 -2.42 -10.41 2.94
N VAL A 91 -2.18 -9.70 1.84
CA VAL A 91 -1.71 -8.30 1.82
C VAL A 91 -2.92 -7.41 1.56
N ILE A 92 -3.10 -6.38 2.39
CA ILE A 92 -4.21 -5.43 2.24
C ILE A 92 -3.67 -4.12 1.65
N LEU A 93 -4.16 -3.75 0.47
CA LEU A 93 -3.86 -2.46 -0.15
C LEU A 93 -4.82 -1.40 0.39
N THR A 94 -4.30 -0.46 1.17
CA THR A 94 -5.06 0.67 1.73
C THR A 94 -4.67 1.98 1.04
N SER A 95 -5.62 2.88 0.84
CA SER A 95 -5.36 4.19 0.26
C SER A 95 -6.42 5.21 0.64
N THR A 96 -6.04 6.48 0.71
CA THR A 96 -6.96 7.64 0.73
C THR A 96 -7.36 8.11 -0.67
N ALA A 97 -6.98 7.37 -1.71
CA ALA A 97 -7.42 7.62 -3.08
C ALA A 97 -8.94 7.49 -3.23
N PRO A 98 -9.55 8.16 -4.22
CA PRO A 98 -10.90 7.86 -4.66
C PRO A 98 -11.06 6.37 -4.98
N GLU A 99 -12.19 5.78 -4.60
CA GLU A 99 -12.45 4.35 -4.74
C GLU A 99 -12.23 3.84 -6.17
N ALA A 100 -12.66 4.61 -7.18
CA ALA A 100 -12.45 4.27 -8.58
C ALA A 100 -10.97 4.07 -8.93
N LEU A 101 -10.08 4.95 -8.44
CA LEU A 101 -8.64 4.84 -8.66
C LEU A 101 -8.05 3.65 -7.91
N ALA A 102 -8.47 3.43 -6.66
CA ALA A 102 -8.02 2.32 -5.84
C ALA A 102 -8.38 0.96 -6.48
N ARG A 103 -9.59 0.84 -7.05
CA ARG A 103 -10.03 -0.33 -7.81
C ARG A 103 -9.21 -0.54 -9.09
N LEU A 104 -8.92 0.53 -9.85
CA LEU A 104 -8.06 0.44 -11.05
C LEU A 104 -6.65 -0.04 -10.71
N LEU A 105 -6.04 0.49 -9.65
CA LEU A 105 -4.73 0.02 -9.16
C LEU A 105 -4.77 -1.46 -8.78
N HIS A 106 -5.75 -1.85 -7.96
CA HIS A 106 -5.91 -3.25 -7.53
C HIS A 106 -6.07 -4.20 -8.73
N GLN A 107 -6.85 -3.81 -9.74
CA GLN A 107 -7.02 -4.58 -10.96
C GLN A 107 -5.72 -4.67 -11.77
N ALA A 108 -5.02 -3.55 -11.98
CA ALA A 108 -3.77 -3.50 -12.73
C ALA A 108 -2.62 -4.27 -12.06
N MET A 109 -2.70 -4.50 -10.74
CA MET A 109 -1.75 -5.34 -10.01
C MET A 109 -1.90 -6.84 -10.31
N HIS A 110 -2.93 -7.28 -11.03
CA HIS A 110 -3.11 -8.68 -11.39
C HIS A 110 -2.58 -8.98 -12.81
N PRO A 111 -2.00 -10.19 -13.05
CA PRO A 111 -1.65 -11.19 -12.04
C PRO A 111 -0.49 -10.71 -11.15
N LEU A 112 -0.48 -11.18 -9.90
CA LEU A 112 0.65 -10.96 -8.98
C LEU A 112 1.88 -11.76 -9.44
N LEU A 113 3.07 -11.31 -9.02
CA LEU A 113 4.30 -12.06 -9.27
C LEU A 113 4.26 -13.41 -8.54
N PRO A 114 4.86 -14.48 -9.10
CA PRO A 114 5.04 -15.73 -8.35
C PRO A 114 5.80 -15.48 -7.05
N SER A 115 5.41 -16.15 -5.96
CA SER A 115 6.09 -16.06 -4.67
C SER A 115 5.88 -17.36 -3.88
N ILE A 116 6.56 -17.49 -2.73
CA ILE A 116 6.38 -18.62 -1.81
C ILE A 116 4.94 -18.73 -1.26
N ALA A 117 4.19 -17.63 -1.32
CA ALA A 117 2.79 -17.56 -0.90
C ALA A 117 1.82 -18.04 -1.99
N ASP A 118 2.29 -18.35 -3.21
CA ASP A 118 1.46 -18.77 -4.33
C ASP A 118 1.07 -20.26 -4.24
N GLN A 119 0.14 -20.54 -3.32
CA GLN A 119 -0.31 -21.90 -2.98
C GLN A 119 -1.77 -22.14 -3.41
N PRO A 120 -2.14 -23.34 -3.90
CA PRO A 120 -3.50 -23.61 -4.39
C PRO A 120 -4.61 -23.55 -3.31
N ALA A 121 -4.28 -23.82 -2.06
CA ALA A 121 -5.25 -24.02 -0.97
C ALA A 121 -5.46 -22.79 -0.07
N ARG A 122 -5.38 -21.57 -0.62
CA ARG A 122 -5.53 -20.35 0.19
C ARG A 122 -6.99 -20.08 0.57
N ARG A 123 -7.21 -19.74 1.84
CA ARG A 123 -8.52 -19.28 2.35
C ARG A 123 -8.85 -17.84 1.96
N LEU A 124 -7.81 -17.01 1.80
CA LEU A 124 -7.93 -15.60 1.43
C LEU A 124 -7.12 -15.33 0.15
N PRO A 125 -7.56 -14.38 -0.70
CA PRO A 125 -6.73 -13.88 -1.79
C PRO A 125 -5.39 -13.38 -1.27
N ARG A 126 -4.35 -13.46 -2.11
CA ARG A 126 -3.01 -12.94 -1.79
C ARG A 126 -2.99 -11.42 -1.59
N LEU A 127 -3.80 -10.70 -2.37
CA LEU A 127 -4.00 -9.26 -2.28
C LEU A 127 -5.50 -8.97 -2.13
N GLN A 128 -5.83 -8.07 -1.21
CA GLN A 128 -7.17 -7.53 -1.05
C GLN A 128 -7.13 -6.02 -1.05
N LEU A 129 -8.15 -5.38 -1.62
CA LEU A 129 -8.36 -3.96 -1.43
C LEU A 129 -8.97 -3.74 -0.03
N GLY A 130 -8.33 -2.89 0.77
CA GLY A 130 -8.85 -2.44 2.06
C GLY A 130 -10.01 -1.46 1.90
N THR A 131 -10.47 -0.90 3.02
CA THR A 131 -11.46 0.18 2.98
C THR A 131 -10.85 1.42 2.32
N THR A 132 -11.52 1.94 1.30
CA THR A 132 -11.14 3.16 0.56
C THR A 132 -11.79 4.41 1.14
N ASP A 133 -12.19 4.37 2.41
CA ASP A 133 -12.76 5.52 3.11
C ASP A 133 -11.64 6.56 3.33
N PRO A 134 -11.83 7.84 2.96
CA PRO A 134 -10.89 8.92 3.29
C PRO A 134 -10.47 8.95 4.77
N TRP A 135 -11.32 8.42 5.66
CA TRP A 135 -11.06 8.32 7.10
C TRP A 135 -10.46 6.99 7.54
N ALA A 136 -10.29 5.99 6.65
CA ALA A 136 -9.74 4.68 7.02
C ALA A 136 -8.33 4.76 7.61
N ILE A 137 -7.48 5.66 7.10
CA ILE A 137 -6.16 5.94 7.67
C ILE A 137 -6.28 6.63 9.03
N ALA A 138 -7.22 7.57 9.19
CA ALA A 138 -7.48 8.25 10.45
C ALA A 138 -8.03 7.28 11.52
N VAL A 139 -8.88 6.33 11.14
CA VAL A 139 -9.40 5.27 12.01
C VAL A 139 -8.30 4.26 12.37
N GLY A 140 -7.43 3.88 11.43
CA GLY A 140 -6.27 3.03 11.70
C GLY A 140 -5.25 3.69 12.63
N ALA A 141 -4.92 4.97 12.40
CA ALA A 141 -4.05 5.77 13.25
C ALA A 141 -4.67 6.08 14.62
N ALA A 142 -6.01 6.22 14.70
CA ALA A 142 -6.74 6.39 15.96
C ALA A 142 -6.97 5.06 16.72
N ALA A 143 -6.93 3.92 16.03
CA ALA A 143 -6.95 2.61 16.66
C ALA A 143 -5.63 2.30 17.38
N GLU A 144 -4.50 2.91 16.99
CA GLU A 144 -3.19 2.71 17.62
C GLU A 144 -3.15 3.14 19.13
N PRO A 145 -3.66 4.31 19.55
CA PRO A 145 -3.77 4.64 20.97
C PRO A 145 -4.80 3.79 21.73
N ILE A 146 -5.87 3.32 21.08
CA ILE A 146 -6.90 2.47 21.71
C ILE A 146 -6.40 1.02 21.86
N SER A 147 -5.69 0.47 20.88
CA SER A 147 -5.03 -0.85 20.97
C SER A 147 -3.98 -0.85 22.06
N ARG A 148 -3.22 0.24 22.25
CA ARG A 148 -2.28 0.40 23.38
C ARG A 148 -2.97 0.39 24.76
N ALA A 149 -4.23 0.79 24.84
CA ALA A 149 -4.99 0.75 26.09
C ALA A 149 -5.55 -0.66 26.40
N PHE A 150 -5.68 -1.53 25.40
CA PHE A 150 -6.33 -2.84 25.52
C PHE A 150 -5.47 -4.05 25.16
N ASP A 151 -4.25 -3.88 24.64
CA ASP A 151 -3.33 -5.00 24.39
C ASP A 151 -2.67 -5.46 25.70
N PRO A 152 -2.86 -6.72 26.12
CA PRO A 152 -2.12 -7.27 27.24
C PRO A 152 -0.62 -7.25 26.91
N ARG A 153 0.17 -6.61 27.78
CA ARG A 153 1.63 -6.54 27.64
C ARG A 153 2.20 -7.96 27.63
N PHE A 154 2.60 -8.45 26.45
CA PHE A 154 3.37 -9.69 26.30
C PHE A 154 4.72 -9.67 27.05
N SER A 155 5.10 -8.52 27.63
CA SER A 155 6.24 -8.39 28.54
C SER A 155 6.09 -9.13 29.88
N ALA A 156 4.93 -9.73 30.18
CA ALA A 156 4.72 -10.47 31.44
C ALA A 156 5.05 -11.98 31.37
N ILE A 157 5.35 -12.55 30.20
CA ILE A 157 5.58 -14.02 30.07
C ILE A 157 7.07 -14.40 30.10
N LEU A 158 8.01 -13.47 29.98
CA LEU A 158 9.45 -13.74 30.11
C LEU A 158 10.01 -13.41 31.50
N LYS A 159 9.35 -13.91 32.55
CA LYS A 159 9.93 -13.94 33.89
C LYS A 159 9.70 -15.27 34.59
N ALA A 160 10.38 -16.31 34.12
CA ALA A 160 10.87 -17.44 34.93
C ALA A 160 11.79 -18.30 34.06
N GLY A 161 13.08 -18.32 34.44
CA GLY A 161 14.17 -19.06 33.81
C GLY A 161 15.47 -18.57 34.40
#